data_AF-A0A3S4V0E6-F1
#
_entry.id   AF-A0A3S4V0E6-F1
#
_cell.length_a   1.000
_cell.length_b   1.000
_cell.length_c   1.000
_cell.angle_alpha   90.00
_cell.angle_beta   90.00
_cell.angle_gamma   90.00
#
_symmetry.space_group_name_H-M   'P 1'
#
loop_
_entity.id
_entity.type
_entity.pdbx_description
1 polymer ?
#
loop_
_entity_poly.entity_id
_entity_poly.type
_entity_poly.pdbx_seq_one_letter_code
_entity_poly.pdbx_strand_id
1 'polypeptide(L)'
;MIKNNPFITIFLLFCIQVMVFIYVDYLNLFSAGDEDLLMVISFFTIPIIAIILKLSLVGEPYNKTFKYFTIFLIIASIIGFSVFWFLGALAKAYQH
;
A
#
# COMPACT_ATOMS: atom_id res chain seq x y z
N MET A 1 21.24 5.51 -18.39
CA MET A 1 20.25 6.59 -18.20
C MET A 1 19.04 6.01 -17.45
N ILE A 2 19.20 5.68 -16.16
CA ILE A 2 18.06 5.28 -15.32
C ILE A 2 17.39 6.58 -14.88
N LYS A 3 16.53 7.09 -15.77
CA LYS A 3 15.76 8.32 -15.55
C LYS A 3 14.68 7.97 -14.54
N ASN A 4 14.65 8.66 -13.38
CA ASN A 4 13.72 8.54 -12.26
C ASN A 4 12.42 7.81 -12.67
N ASN A 5 12.25 6.54 -12.30
CA ASN A 5 11.12 5.73 -12.76
C ASN A 5 10.20 5.39 -11.57
N PRO A 6 8.92 5.79 -11.59
CA PRO A 6 8.16 5.85 -10.34
C PRO A 6 7.75 4.47 -9.87
N PHE A 7 7.72 3.52 -10.80
CA PHE A 7 7.58 2.11 -10.53
C PHE A 7 8.67 1.57 -9.62
N ILE A 8 9.94 1.98 -9.81
CA ILE A 8 11.06 1.51 -8.98
C ILE A 8 10.92 2.04 -7.56
N THR A 9 10.58 3.33 -7.40
CA THR A 9 10.36 3.95 -6.09
C THR A 9 9.24 3.25 -5.33
N ILE A 10 8.15 2.90 -6.01
CA ILE A 10 6.99 2.28 -5.37
C ILE A 10 7.21 0.79 -5.11
N PHE A 11 7.91 0.09 -5.98
CA PHE A 11 8.37 -1.26 -5.72
C PHE A 11 9.25 -1.31 -4.46
N LEU A 12 10.20 -0.37 -4.33
CA LEU A 12 11.04 -0.26 -3.15
C LEU A 12 10.21 0.04 -1.89
N LEU A 13 9.24 0.97 -1.98
CA LEU A 13 8.30 1.25 -0.88
C LEU A 13 7.50 0.01 -0.46
N PHE A 14 7.04 -0.78 -1.43
CA PHE A 14 6.35 -2.05 -1.16
C PHE A 14 7.26 -3.04 -0.43
N CYS A 15 8.50 -3.22 -0.88
CA CYS A 15 9.47 -4.08 -0.21
C CYS A 15 9.76 -3.63 1.24
N ILE A 16 9.96 -2.33 1.45
CA ILE A 16 10.18 -1.76 2.79
C ILE A 16 8.94 -2.02 3.66
N GLN A 17 7.74 -1.81 3.13
CA GLN A 17 6.51 -2.04 3.87
C GLN A 17 6.35 -3.49 4.30
N VAL A 18 6.61 -4.45 3.41
CA VAL A 18 6.59 -5.89 3.77
C VAL A 18 7.59 -6.18 4.89
N MET A 19 8.81 -5.64 4.81
CA MET A 19 9.82 -5.82 5.86
C MET A 19 9.39 -5.20 7.19
N VAL A 20 8.76 -4.03 7.17
CA VAL A 20 8.21 -3.38 8.38
C VAL A 20 7.11 -4.24 8.99
N PHE A 21 6.21 -4.80 8.18
CA PHE A 21 5.16 -5.70 8.68
C PHE A 21 5.75 -6.94 9.37
N ILE A 22 6.74 -7.60 8.76
CA ILE A 22 7.42 -8.75 9.36
C ILE A 22 8.12 -8.36 10.67
N TYR A 23 8.77 -7.20 10.69
CA TYR A 23 9.48 -6.72 11.87
C TYR A 23 8.52 -6.38 13.03
N VAL A 24 7.39 -5.75 12.71
CA VAL A 24 6.36 -5.41 13.69
C VAL A 24 5.68 -6.66 14.24
N ASP A 25 5.41 -7.65 13.38
CA ASP A 25 4.88 -8.96 13.77
C ASP A 25 5.86 -9.68 14.71
N TYR A 26 7.16 -9.65 14.41
CA TYR A 26 8.22 -10.16 15.28
C TYR A 26 8.25 -9.50 16.67
N LEU A 27 7.93 -8.21 16.75
CA LEU A 27 7.84 -7.48 18.01
C LEU A 27 6.53 -7.71 18.77
N ASN A 28 5.57 -8.47 18.23
CA ASN A 28 4.21 -8.63 18.77
C ASN A 28 3.56 -7.28 19.11
N LEU A 29 3.82 -6.26 18.28
CA LEU A 29 3.29 -4.92 18.51
C LEU A 29 1.78 -4.81 18.28
N PHE A 30 1.18 -5.77 17.57
CA PHE A 30 -0.24 -5.84 17.30
C PHE A 30 -0.86 -7.06 17.99
N SER A 31 -2.03 -6.87 18.59
CA SER A 31 -2.77 -7.92 19.28
C SER A 31 -3.70 -8.66 18.32
N ALA A 32 -4.07 -9.90 18.66
CA ALA A 32 -5.21 -10.58 18.06
C ALA A 32 -6.48 -9.71 18.26
N GLY A 33 -6.92 -9.04 17.20
CA GLY A 33 -7.94 -7.99 17.23
C GLY A 33 -7.62 -6.79 16.33
N ASP A 34 -6.35 -6.57 16.02
CA ASP A 34 -5.90 -5.45 15.16
C ASP A 34 -5.80 -5.82 13.68
N GLU A 35 -6.28 -7.01 13.28
CA GLU A 35 -6.15 -7.55 11.91
C GLU A 35 -6.79 -6.63 10.86
N ASP A 36 -7.96 -6.06 11.17
CA ASP A 36 -8.66 -5.14 10.26
C ASP A 36 -7.88 -3.83 10.10
N LEU A 37 -7.26 -3.34 11.18
CA LEU A 37 -6.44 -2.12 11.18
C LEU A 37 -5.12 -2.35 10.42
N LEU A 38 -4.48 -3.50 10.62
CA LEU A 38 -3.32 -3.95 9.85
C LEU A 38 -3.64 -4.08 8.37
N MET A 39 -4.80 -4.62 8.01
CA MET A 39 -5.25 -4.71 6.63
C MET A 39 -5.43 -3.32 6.02
N VAL A 40 -6.12 -2.40 6.70
CA VAL A 40 -6.29 -1.01 6.21
C VAL A 40 -4.94 -0.32 6.02
N ILE A 41 -4.04 -0.39 6.99
CA ILE A 41 -2.69 0.19 6.89
C ILE A 41 -1.95 -0.43 5.70
N SER A 42 -2.00 -1.75 5.55
CA SER A 42 -1.28 -2.44 4.48
C SER A 42 -1.68 -1.96 3.08
N PHE A 43 -2.97 -1.73 2.83
CA PHE A 43 -3.47 -1.33 1.51
C PHE A 43 -3.34 0.17 1.25
N PHE A 44 -3.46 1.03 2.27
CA PHE A 44 -3.53 2.48 2.08
C PHE A 44 -2.23 3.24 2.34
N THR A 45 -1.24 2.66 3.04
CA THR A 45 0.04 3.34 3.28
C THR A 45 0.77 3.72 1.99
N ILE A 46 0.89 2.82 1.01
CA ILE A 46 1.57 3.12 -0.27
C ILE A 46 0.83 4.20 -1.08
N PRO A 47 -0.50 4.11 -1.30
CA PRO A 47 -1.25 5.18 -1.94
C PRO A 47 -1.10 6.54 -1.25
N ILE A 48 -1.15 6.58 0.09
CA ILE A 48 -0.99 7.82 0.86
C ILE A 48 0.41 8.42 0.65
N ILE A 49 1.46 7.61 0.75
CA ILE A 49 2.84 8.07 0.50
C ILE A 49 2.98 8.57 -0.93
N ALA A 50 2.37 7.89 -1.92
CA ALA A 50 2.39 8.34 -3.31
C ALA A 50 1.68 9.69 -3.50
N ILE A 51 0.56 9.95 -2.79
CA ILE A 51 -0.11 11.25 -2.81
C ILE A 51 0.79 12.34 -2.19
N ILE A 52 1.43 12.06 -1.06
CA ILE A 52 2.34 13.00 -0.39
C ILE A 52 3.52 13.35 -1.31
N LEU A 53 4.16 12.35 -1.90
CA LEU A 53 5.26 12.54 -2.85
C LEU A 53 4.83 13.39 -4.05
N LYS A 54 3.62 13.17 -4.57
CA LYS A 54 3.07 13.94 -5.68
C LYS A 54 2.92 15.42 -5.30
N LEU A 55 2.48 15.71 -4.07
CA LEU A 55 2.32 17.07 -3.57
C LEU A 55 3.68 17.78 -3.40
N SER A 56 4.72 17.04 -3.00
CA SER A 56 6.08 17.58 -2.84
C SER A 56 6.81 17.78 -4.19
N LEU A 57 6.47 17.02 -5.23
CA LEU A 57 7.10 17.06 -6.56
C LEU A 57 6.40 18.04 -7.54
N VAL A 58 5.60 18.98 -7.02
CA VAL A 58 4.88 19.97 -7.85
C VAL A 58 5.87 20.89 -8.54
N GLY A 59 5.99 20.76 -9.87
CA GLY A 59 6.83 21.60 -10.72
C GLY A 59 7.84 20.84 -11.57
N GLU A 60 8.09 19.56 -11.27
CA GLU A 60 9.01 18.74 -12.05
C GLU A 60 8.38 18.18 -13.34
N PRO A 61 9.17 18.01 -14.43
CA PRO A 61 8.69 17.38 -15.68
C PRO A 61 8.17 15.95 -15.49
N TYR A 62 8.51 15.33 -14.35
CA TYR A 62 8.11 14.00 -13.94
C TYR A 62 6.65 13.88 -13.44
N ASN A 63 6.01 15.01 -13.15
CA ASN A 63 4.71 15.07 -12.47
C ASN A 63 3.57 14.41 -13.27
N LYS A 64 3.59 14.47 -14.61
CA LYS A 64 2.52 13.87 -15.44
C LYS A 64 2.48 12.34 -15.34
N THR A 65 3.62 11.67 -15.51
CA THR A 65 3.70 10.20 -15.40
C THR A 65 3.40 9.75 -13.98
N PHE A 66 3.91 10.49 -12.99
CA PHE A 66 3.62 10.18 -11.58
C PHE A 66 2.13 10.30 -11.25
N LYS A 67 1.43 11.32 -11.77
CA LYS A 67 -0.01 11.51 -11.54
C LYS A 67 -0.84 10.31 -11.98
N TYR A 68 -0.63 9.79 -13.19
CA TYR A 68 -1.38 8.61 -13.67
C TYR A 68 -1.08 7.37 -12.84
N PHE A 69 0.17 7.22 -12.40
CA PHE A 69 0.58 6.12 -11.57
C PHE A 69 0.01 6.18 -10.14
N THR A 70 -0.05 7.37 -9.53
CA THR A 70 -0.74 7.58 -8.25
C THR A 70 -2.22 7.22 -8.34
N ILE A 71 -2.90 7.61 -9.44
CA ILE A 71 -4.31 7.25 -9.65
C ILE A 71 -4.47 5.74 -9.77
N PHE A 72 -3.61 5.08 -10.55
CA PHE A 72 -3.60 3.63 -10.68
C PHE A 72 -3.43 2.93 -9.33
N LEU A 73 -2.51 3.40 -8.49
CA LEU A 73 -2.31 2.84 -7.15
C LEU A 73 -3.52 2.98 -6.24
N ILE A 74 -4.19 4.12 -6.26
CA ILE A 74 -5.41 4.33 -5.46
C ILE A 74 -6.50 3.34 -5.89
N ILE A 75 -6.67 3.15 -7.19
CA ILE A 75 -7.66 2.18 -7.72
C ILE A 75 -7.27 0.76 -7.31
N ALA A 76 -5.99 0.38 -7.50
CA ALA A 76 -5.49 -0.94 -7.15
C ALA A 76 -5.62 -1.23 -5.65
N SER A 77 -5.38 -0.24 -4.78
CA SER A 77 -5.53 -0.42 -3.33
C SER A 77 -6.97 -0.62 -2.92
N ILE A 78 -7.92 0.12 -3.53
CA ILE A 78 -9.35 -0.05 -3.26
C ILE A 78 -9.82 -1.44 -3.69
N ILE A 79 -9.48 -1.85 -4.91
CA ILE A 79 -9.84 -3.19 -5.42
C ILE A 79 -9.23 -4.28 -4.55
N GLY A 80 -7.94 -4.18 -4.25
CA GLY A 80 -7.24 -5.15 -3.41
C GLY A 80 -7.87 -5.24 -2.03
N PHE A 81 -8.11 -4.10 -1.37
CA PHE A 81 -8.76 -4.06 -0.07
C PHE A 81 -10.13 -4.73 -0.10
N SER A 82 -10.98 -4.41 -1.08
CA SER A 82 -12.30 -5.05 -1.20
C SER A 82 -12.24 -6.56 -1.40
N VAL A 83 -11.30 -7.04 -2.23
CA VAL A 83 -11.12 -8.48 -2.49
C VAL A 83 -10.65 -9.21 -1.23
N PHE A 84 -9.64 -8.68 -0.55
CA PHE A 84 -9.11 -9.30 0.68
C PHE A 84 -10.10 -9.24 1.84
N TRP A 85 -10.86 -8.14 1.96
CA TRP A 85 -11.94 -8.02 2.93
C TRP A 85 -13.02 -9.10 2.70
N PHE A 86 -13.45 -9.26 1.44
CA PHE A 86 -14.42 -10.30 1.07
C PHE A 86 -13.89 -11.71 1.34
N LEU A 87 -12.64 -12.00 0.97
CA LEU A 87 -11.98 -13.28 1.25
C LEU A 87 -11.89 -13.56 2.75
N GLY A 88 -11.56 -12.55 3.57
CA GLY A 88 -11.53 -12.68 5.02
C GLY A 88 -12.90 -13.03 5.61
N ALA A 89 -13.96 -12.37 5.13
CA ALA A 89 -15.33 -12.69 5.54
C ALA A 89 -15.75 -14.12 5.12
N LEU A 90 -15.39 -14.53 3.90
CA LEU A 90 -15.65 -15.88 3.41
C LEU A 90 -14.91 -16.95 4.23
N ALA A 91 -13.64 -16.70 4.57
CA ALA A 91 -12.82 -17.59 5.40
C ALA A 91 -13.44 -17.79 6.79
N LYS A 92 -13.90 -16.70 7.43
CA LYS A 92 -14.61 -16.76 8.72
C LYS A 92 -15.92 -17.56 8.63
N ALA A 93 -16.64 -17.44 7.51
CA ALA A 93 -17.89 -18.19 7.30
C ALA A 93 -17.67 -19.69 7.09
N TYR A 94 -16.53 -20.09 6.51
CA TYR A 94 -16.18 -21.51 6.29
C TYR A 94 -15.48 -22.18 7.48
N GLN A 95 -15.04 -21.42 8.48
CA GLN A 95 -14.46 -21.95 9.72
C GLN A 95 -15.52 -22.39 10.75
N HIS A 96 -16.81 -22.31 10.42
CA HIS A 96 -17.93 -22.67 11.28
C HIS A 96 -18.52 -24.05 10.96
#